data_AF-A0A9E1MB71-F1
#
_entry.id   AF-A0A9E1MB71-F1
#
_cell.length_a   1.000
_cell.length_b   1.000
_cell.length_c   1.000
_cell.angle_alpha   90.00
_cell.angle_beta   90.00
_cell.angle_gamma   90.00
#
_symmetry.space_group_name_H-M   'P 1'
#
loop_
_entity.id
_entity.type
_entity.pdbx_description
1 polymer ?
#
loop_
_entity_poly.entity_id
_entity_poly.type
_entity_poly.pdbx_seq_one_letter_code
_entity_poly.pdbx_strand_id
1 'polypeptide(L)' 'MESRMVKFYSKESNMVAIHAIPGHFATSHSHINYYIDITSLKTRIREAKEVARVLYQKIGRVPY' A
#
# COMPACT_ATOMS: atom_id res chain seq x y z
N MET A 1 1.94 -10.04 -15.19
CA MET A 1 1.52 -8.82 -14.46
C MET A 1 2.62 -8.30 -13.54
N GLU A 2 3.31 -9.19 -12.81
CA GLU A 2 4.37 -8.81 -11.85
C GLU A 2 5.56 -8.05 -12.46
N SER A 3 5.89 -8.27 -13.74
CA SER A 3 6.98 -7.56 -14.42
C SER A 3 6.77 -6.04 -14.55
N ARG A 4 5.52 -5.56 -14.40
CA ARG A 4 5.16 -4.13 -14.46
C ARG A 4 4.95 -3.53 -13.07
N MET A 5 5.22 -4.28 -12.02
CA MET A 5 4.98 -3.85 -10.65
C MET A 5 5.95 -2.75 -10.25
N VAL A 6 5.40 -1.64 -9.77
CA VAL A 6 6.12 -0.53 -9.17
C VAL A 6 5.93 -0.61 -7.66
N LYS A 7 7.03 -0.47 -6.90
CA LYS A 7 7.00 -0.43 -5.44
C LYS A 7 7.09 1.01 -4.97
N PHE A 8 6.12 1.42 -4.16
CA PHE A 8 6.14 2.72 -3.50
C PHE A 8 6.43 2.52 -2.02
N TYR A 9 7.61 2.94 -1.60
CA TYR A 9 8.06 2.86 -0.22
C TYR A 9 7.60 4.09 0.56
N SER A 10 7.21 3.89 1.81
CA SER A 10 7.01 4.98 2.77
C SER A 10 8.33 5.72 3.02
N LYS A 11 8.24 7.02 3.27
CA LYS A 11 9.40 7.85 3.65
C LYS A 11 9.95 7.47 5.03
N GLU A 12 9.11 6.84 5.86
CA GLU A 12 9.38 6.51 7.26
C GLU A 12 9.92 5.09 7.44
N SER A 13 9.61 4.16 6.51
CA SER A 13 10.06 2.78 6.60
C SER A 13 9.99 2.04 5.27
N ASN A 14 11.10 1.39 4.88
CA ASN A 14 11.16 0.51 3.71
C ASN A 14 10.37 -0.80 3.89
N MET A 15 9.92 -1.12 5.12
CA MET A 15 9.02 -2.26 5.38
C MET A 15 7.56 -1.93 5.08
N VAL A 16 7.25 -0.64 4.89
CA VAL A 16 5.91 -0.18 4.49
C VAL A 16 5.99 0.18 3.01
N ALA A 17 5.63 -0.77 2.16
CA ALA A 17 5.58 -0.58 0.72
C ALA A 17 4.22 -1.02 0.17
N ILE A 18 3.66 -0.23 -0.74
CA ILE A 18 2.55 -0.67 -1.59
C ILE A 18 3.09 -1.05 -2.96
N HIS A 19 2.47 -2.07 -3.55
CA HIS A 19 2.76 -2.49 -4.91
C HIS A 19 1.65 -1.99 -5.83
N ALA A 20 2.00 -1.35 -6.94
CA ALA A 20 1.02 -0.97 -7.95
C ALA A 20 1.42 -1.51 -9.32
N ILE A 21 0.43 -1.94 -10.09
CA ILE A 21 0.60 -2.38 -11.47
C ILE A 21 -0.23 -1.45 -12.35
N PRO A 22 0.40 -0.61 -13.19
CA PRO A 22 -0.34 0.21 -14.16
C PRO A 22 -0.91 -0.67 -15.27
N GLY A 23 -2.09 -0.31 -15.75
CA GLY A 23 -2.77 -1.01 -16.85
C GLY A 23 -4.22 -0.57 -17.00
N HIS A 24 -4.91 -1.10 -18.01
CA HIS A 24 -6.34 -0.85 -18.21
C HIS A 24 -7.13 -2.02 -17.62
N PHE A 25 -7.68 -1.84 -16.41
CA PHE A 25 -8.50 -2.85 -15.77
C PHE A 25 -9.97 -2.42 -15.83
N ALA A 26 -10.84 -3.32 -16.28
CA ALA A 26 -12.27 -3.07 -16.38
C ALA A 26 -13.01 -3.61 -15.16
N THR A 27 -13.91 -2.79 -14.62
CA THR A 27 -15.00 -3.22 -13.73
C THR A 27 -16.32 -3.08 -14.49
N SER A 28 -17.44 -3.53 -13.90
CA SER A 28 -18.75 -3.44 -14.56
C SER A 28 -19.15 -2.02 -14.97
N HIS A 29 -18.66 -0.99 -14.26
CA HIS A 29 -19.10 0.41 -14.47
C HIS A 29 -17.93 1.41 -14.57
N SER A 30 -16.68 0.96 -14.59
CA SER A 30 -15.53 1.86 -14.66
C SER A 30 -14.28 1.18 -15.23
N HIS A 31 -13.38 2.00 -15.74
CA HIS A 31 -12.01 1.60 -16.01
C HIS A 31 -11.09 2.20 -14.95
N ILE A 32 -10.18 1.39 -14.43
CA ILE A 32 -9.17 1.81 -13.46
C ILE A 32 -7.77 1.61 -14.04
N ASN A 33 -6.87 2.52 -13.68
CA ASN A 33 -5.53 2.59 -14.28
C ASN A 33 -4.45 1.86 -13.47
N TYR A 34 -4.78 1.44 -12.25
CA TYR A 34 -3.85 0.81 -11.32
C TYR A 34 -4.52 -0.31 -10.55
N TYR A 35 -3.84 -1.45 -10.48
CA TYR A 35 -4.09 -2.47 -9.48
C TYR A 35 -3.14 -2.25 -8.30
N ILE A 36 -3.69 -2.06 -7.10
CA ILE A 36 -2.92 -1.82 -5.88
C ILE A 36 -2.97 -3.08 -5.02
N ASP A 37 -1.80 -3.68 -4.79
CA ASP A 37 -1.64 -4.80 -3.87
C ASP A 37 -1.10 -4.31 -2.51
N ILE A 38 -1.88 -4.64 -1.48
CA ILE A 38 -1.60 -4.36 -0.07
C ILE A 38 -1.55 -5.64 0.77
N THR A 39 -1.56 -6.81 0.13
CA THR A 39 -1.67 -8.12 0.78
C THR A 39 -0.59 -8.26 1.84
N SER A 40 0.64 -7.91 1.49
CA SER A 40 1.78 -8.10 2.36
C SER A 40 1.69 -7.27 3.65
N LEU A 41 1.23 -6.02 3.52
CA LEU A 41 0.96 -5.11 4.64
C LEU A 41 -0.13 -5.63 5.57
N LYS A 42 -1.09 -6.41 5.05
CA LYS A 42 -2.20 -7.01 5.83
C LYS A 42 -1.83 -8.34 6.47
N THR A 43 -1.09 -9.20 5.77
CA THR A 43 -0.92 -10.61 6.17
C THR A 43 0.39 -10.88 6.88
N ARG A 44 1.45 -10.11 6.62
CA ARG A 44 2.74 -10.30 7.29
C ARG A 44 2.80 -9.48 8.57
N ILE A 45 2.85 -10.17 9.72
CA ILE A 45 2.83 -9.53 11.05
C ILE A 45 3.90 -8.44 11.23
N ARG A 46 5.09 -8.62 10.65
CA ARG A 46 6.19 -7.64 10.75
C ARG A 46 5.84 -6.33 10.03
N GLU A 47 5.27 -6.44 8.82
CA GLU A 47 4.86 -5.27 8.03
C GLU A 47 3.63 -4.61 8.66
N ALA A 48 2.64 -5.39 9.08
CA ALA A 48 1.44 -4.87 9.74
C ALA A 48 1.78 -4.06 11.00
N LYS A 49 2.70 -4.56 11.85
CA LYS A 49 3.17 -3.84 13.04
C LYS A 49 3.86 -2.52 12.68
N GLU A 50 4.68 -2.53 11.64
CA GLU A 50 5.37 -1.32 11.20
C GLU A 50 4.39 -0.31 10.59
N VAL A 51 3.41 -0.75 9.81
CA VAL A 51 2.33 0.09 9.30
C VAL A 51 1.61 0.77 10.45
N ALA A 52 1.21 0.02 11.49
CA ALA A 52 0.56 0.58 12.67
C ALA A 52 1.43 1.64 13.36
N ARG A 53 2.73 1.38 13.52
CA ARG A 53 3.69 2.33 14.09
C ARG A 53 3.78 3.63 13.27
N VAL A 54 3.96 3.51 11.96
CA VAL A 54 4.07 4.67 11.04
C VAL A 54 2.77 5.47 11.01
N LEU A 55 1.62 4.80 10.94
CA LEU A 55 0.32 5.46 11.00
C LEU A 55 0.13 6.20 12.31
N TYR A 56 0.38 5.57 13.46
CA TYR A 56 0.26 6.24 14.76
C TYR A 56 1.13 7.51 14.86
N GLN A 57 2.36 7.47 14.33
CA GLN A 57 3.23 8.66 14.30
C GLN A 57 2.66 9.80 13.44
N LYS A 58 1.96 9.49 12.34
CA LYS A 58 1.43 10.47 11.40
C LYS A 58 0.04 11.01 11.78
N ILE A 59 -0.86 10.12 12.17
CA ILE A 59 -2.28 10.44 12.41
C ILE A 59 -2.69 10.26 13.87
N GLY A 60 -1.99 9.43 14.65
CA GLY A 60 -2.32 9.16 16.05
C GLY A 60 -2.02 10.31 17.01
N ARG A 61 -1.41 11.39 16.53
CA ARG A 61 -1.16 12.63 17.27
C ARG A 61 -2.19 13.73 17.00
N VAL A 62 -3.19 13.49 16.15
CA VAL A 62 -4.26 14.45 15.92
C VAL A 62 -5.14 14.48 17.18
N PRO A 63 -5.18 15.58 17.94
CA PRO A 63 -6.09 15.70 19.06
C PRO A 63 -7.50 15.83 18.49
N TYR A 64 -8.31 14.81 18.68
CA TYR A 64 -9.76 14.89 18.53
C TYR A 64 -10.39 15.34 19.85
#